data_AF-A0A1T1BC36-F1
#
_entry.id   AF-A0A1T1BC36-F1
#
_cell.length_a   1.000
_cell.length_b   1.000
_cell.length_c   1.000
_cell.angle_alpha   90.00
_cell.angle_beta   90.00
_cell.angle_gamma   90.00
#
_symmetry.space_group_name_H-M   'P 1'
#
loop_
_entity.id
_entity.type
_entity.pdbx_description
1 polymer ?
#
loop_
_entity_poly.entity_id
_entity_poly.type
_entity_poly.pdbx_seq_one_letter_code
_entity_poly.pdbx_strand_id
1 'polypeptide(L)'
;MTDPASTPPASTAPASTRTDKGVRGFELDIHVAFTQPLPAAQARAALLTLDGFTVDLYRPHPAALHADQSGEDAPDEVPSARLTGPLRDPETLRAGLSALLGGPARYVEVGVRGFLRSAAGQTEWMPWKRNAVLPRADVARVTFEEGVRFVLE
;
A
#
# COMPACT_ATOMS: atom_id res chain seq x y z
N MET A 1 19.44 -15.41 54.90
CA MET A 1 18.74 -14.13 54.67
C MET A 1 19.62 -13.26 53.80
N THR A 2 19.57 -13.42 52.48
CA THR A 2 19.98 -12.40 51.50
C THR A 2 19.45 -12.80 50.11
N ASP A 3 18.67 -11.90 49.53
CA ASP A 3 17.97 -11.98 48.24
C ASP A 3 18.89 -12.09 47.01
N PRO A 4 18.39 -12.63 45.89
CA PRO A 4 18.98 -12.46 44.56
C PRO A 4 18.32 -11.29 43.78
N ALA A 5 19.03 -10.82 42.77
CA ALA A 5 18.56 -10.03 41.60
C ALA A 5 18.87 -8.53 41.59
N SER A 6 19.60 -8.12 40.53
CA SER A 6 19.21 -6.99 39.68
C SER A 6 20.04 -7.02 38.39
N THR A 7 19.49 -7.66 37.37
CA THR A 7 19.86 -7.45 35.98
C THR A 7 19.19 -6.16 35.51
N PRO A 8 19.90 -5.18 34.91
CA PRO A 8 19.25 -4.00 34.36
C PRO A 8 18.43 -4.37 33.11
N PRO A 9 17.24 -3.78 32.89
CA PRO A 9 16.45 -4.06 31.69
C PRO A 9 17.16 -3.51 30.45
N ALA A 10 17.17 -4.32 29.39
CA ALA A 10 17.53 -3.90 28.06
C ALA A 10 16.62 -2.74 27.64
N SER A 11 17.22 -1.57 27.44
CA SER A 11 16.55 -0.39 26.94
C SER A 11 16.18 -0.61 25.47
N THR A 12 14.95 -1.04 25.22
CA THR A 12 14.38 -1.12 23.87
C THR A 12 14.16 0.30 23.37
N ALA A 13 15.13 0.84 22.63
CA ALA A 13 14.97 2.10 21.92
C ALA A 13 13.81 1.97 20.91
N PRO A 14 12.96 3.01 20.76
CA PRO A 14 11.85 2.97 19.82
C PRO A 14 12.38 2.83 18.38
N ALA A 15 11.74 1.95 17.60
CA ALA A 15 12.01 1.77 16.18
C ALA A 15 11.89 3.12 15.47
N SER A 16 13.04 3.73 15.23
CA SER A 16 13.15 4.97 14.50
C SER A 16 12.75 4.65 13.07
N THR A 17 11.69 5.27 12.56
CA THR A 17 11.35 5.31 11.13
C THR A 17 12.39 6.16 10.41
N ARG A 18 13.64 5.68 10.40
CA ARG A 18 14.75 6.31 9.71
C ARG A 18 14.62 5.94 8.25
N THR A 19 14.29 6.91 7.42
CA THR A 19 14.38 6.75 5.96
C THR A 19 15.86 6.67 5.60
N ASP A 20 16.40 5.45 5.54
CA ASP A 20 17.81 5.26 5.21
C ASP A 20 18.05 5.68 3.74
N LYS A 21 18.92 6.68 3.61
CA LYS A 21 19.31 7.31 2.35
C LYS A 21 20.32 6.42 1.62
N GLY A 22 20.13 6.20 0.32
CA GLY A 22 21.02 5.36 -0.48
C GLY A 22 20.79 3.85 -0.33
N VAL A 23 19.63 3.44 0.20
CA VAL A 23 19.33 2.03 0.52
C VAL A 23 18.49 1.37 -0.57
N ARG A 24 18.85 0.13 -0.88
CA ARG A 24 18.03 -0.80 -1.66
C ARG A 24 17.21 -1.65 -0.70
N GLY A 25 15.97 -1.92 -1.06
CA GLY A 25 15.11 -2.74 -0.25
C GLY A 25 13.90 -3.22 -1.01
N PHE A 26 12.99 -3.82 -0.25
CA PHE A 26 11.71 -4.30 -0.74
C PHE A 26 10.60 -3.76 0.16
N GLU A 27 9.54 -3.28 -0.46
CA GLU A 27 8.33 -2.84 0.22
C GLU A 27 7.12 -3.40 -0.52
N LEU A 28 6.03 -3.57 0.21
CA LEU A 28 4.76 -3.87 -0.41
C LEU A 28 4.30 -2.67 -1.23
N ASP A 29 3.85 -2.93 -2.45
CA ASP A 29 3.26 -1.96 -3.37
C ASP A 29 1.87 -2.49 -3.75
N ILE A 30 0.83 -1.79 -3.31
CA ILE A 30 -0.58 -2.14 -3.57
C ILE A 30 -1.20 -1.03 -4.41
N HIS A 31 -1.84 -1.38 -5.53
CA HIS A 31 -2.66 -0.47 -6.33
C HIS A 31 -4.10 -0.95 -6.28
N VAL A 32 -5.00 -0.07 -5.86
CA VAL A 32 -6.43 -0.36 -5.77
C VAL A 32 -7.16 0.49 -6.79
N ALA A 33 -7.91 -0.14 -7.68
CA ALA A 33 -8.89 0.55 -8.52
C ALA A 33 -10.27 0.33 -7.94
N PHE A 34 -11.04 1.39 -7.74
CA PHE A 34 -12.40 1.29 -7.21
C PHE A 34 -13.42 0.98 -8.32
N THR A 35 -14.52 0.31 -7.97
CA THR A 35 -15.63 -0.02 -8.87
C THR A 35 -16.30 1.24 -9.44
N GLN A 36 -16.39 2.27 -8.61
CA GLN A 36 -16.78 3.62 -8.97
C GLN A 36 -15.82 4.58 -8.24
N PRO A 37 -15.53 5.77 -8.81
CA PRO A 37 -14.79 6.78 -8.07
C PRO A 37 -15.43 7.08 -6.71
N LEU A 38 -14.63 7.16 -5.66
CA LEU A 38 -15.10 7.38 -4.30
C LEU A 38 -14.71 8.77 -3.80
N PRO A 39 -15.53 9.44 -2.97
CA PRO A 39 -15.09 10.61 -2.20
C PRO A 39 -13.80 10.30 -1.42
N ALA A 40 -12.87 11.24 -1.31
CA ALA A 40 -11.56 10.97 -0.72
C ALA A 40 -11.64 10.43 0.72
N ALA A 41 -12.61 10.91 1.52
CA ALA A 41 -12.86 10.40 2.86
C ALA A 41 -13.29 8.92 2.85
N GLN A 42 -14.15 8.53 1.90
CA GLN A 42 -14.61 7.14 1.75
C GLN A 42 -13.49 6.24 1.22
N ALA A 43 -12.70 6.72 0.26
CA ALA A 43 -11.54 6.01 -0.25
C ALA A 43 -10.55 5.71 0.90
N ARG A 44 -10.22 6.71 1.74
CA ARG A 44 -9.37 6.50 2.92
C ARG A 44 -9.97 5.49 3.88
N ALA A 45 -11.26 5.61 4.20
CA ALA A 45 -11.93 4.70 5.11
C ALA A 45 -11.90 3.24 4.62
N ALA A 46 -12.11 3.01 3.33
CA ALA A 46 -12.01 1.67 2.73
C ALA A 46 -10.59 1.08 2.88
N LEU A 47 -9.57 1.93 2.71
CA LEU A 47 -8.16 1.54 2.78
C LEU A 47 -7.64 1.33 4.20
N LEU A 48 -8.36 1.73 5.26
CA LEU A 48 -7.98 1.46 6.65
C LEU A 48 -7.96 -0.03 6.99
N THR A 49 -8.61 -0.87 6.17
CA THR A 49 -8.47 -2.34 6.25
C THR A 49 -7.03 -2.81 6.02
N LEU A 50 -6.21 -1.96 5.39
CA LEU A 50 -4.78 -2.15 5.14
C LEU A 50 -4.01 -1.15 6.00
N ASP A 51 -3.86 -1.49 7.27
CA ASP A 51 -3.32 -0.55 8.25
C ASP A 51 -1.78 -0.45 8.20
N GLY A 52 -1.25 0.72 8.56
CA GLY A 52 0.20 0.93 8.64
C GLY A 52 0.95 1.13 7.32
N PHE A 53 0.24 1.40 6.22
CA PHE A 53 0.79 1.80 4.92
C PHE A 53 0.68 3.31 4.68
N THR A 54 1.59 3.86 3.87
CA THR A 54 1.44 5.20 3.28
C THR A 54 0.40 5.12 2.17
N VAL A 55 -0.59 6.02 2.20
CA VAL A 55 -1.70 6.05 1.24
C VAL A 55 -1.58 7.28 0.34
N ASP A 56 -1.40 7.03 -0.96
CA ASP A 56 -1.47 8.03 -2.02
C ASP A 56 -2.77 7.86 -2.80
N LEU A 57 -3.64 8.88 -2.78
CA LEU A 57 -4.89 8.88 -3.55
C LEU A 57 -4.65 9.49 -4.93
N TYR A 58 -5.02 8.80 -5.99
CA TYR A 58 -4.92 9.33 -7.34
C TYR A 58 -6.22 10.02 -7.74
N ARG A 59 -6.14 11.34 -7.86
CA ARG A 59 -7.23 12.18 -8.37
C ARG A 59 -7.03 12.43 -9.87
N PRO A 60 -8.11 12.46 -10.67
CA PRO A 60 -8.03 12.94 -12.04
C PRO A 60 -7.47 14.36 -12.05
N HIS A 61 -6.56 14.66 -12.97
CA HIS A 61 -6.07 16.02 -13.13
C HIS A 61 -7.23 16.92 -13.59
N PRO A 62 -7.42 18.13 -13.04
CA PRO A 62 -8.55 19.01 -13.39
C PRO A 62 -8.63 19.29 -14.91
N ALA A 63 -7.48 19.42 -15.59
CA ALA A 63 -7.44 19.58 -17.06
C ALA A 63 -7.97 18.38 -17.87
N ALA A 64 -8.06 17.18 -17.29
CA ALA A 64 -8.68 16.03 -17.95
C ALA A 64 -10.22 16.02 -17.84
N LEU A 65 -10.78 16.90 -17.00
CA LEU A 65 -12.21 17.03 -16.74
C LEU A 65 -12.84 18.23 -17.48
N HIS A 66 -12.02 19.09 -18.09
CA HIS A 66 -12.48 20.25 -18.84
C HIS A 66 -12.57 19.96 -20.35
N ALA A 67 -13.63 19.24 -20.73
CA ALA A 67 -14.26 19.46 -22.04
C ALA A 67 -15.59 20.21 -21.92
N ASP A 68 -16.20 20.28 -20.72
CA ASP A 68 -17.55 20.87 -20.61
C ASP A 68 -17.89 21.62 -19.30
N GLN A 69 -16.98 21.78 -18.35
CA GLN A 69 -17.34 22.43 -17.07
C GLN A 69 -16.30 23.48 -16.67
N SER A 70 -16.58 24.71 -17.08
CA SER A 70 -15.94 25.93 -16.61
C SER A 70 -16.30 26.16 -15.14
N GLY A 71 -15.32 26.04 -14.25
CA GLY A 71 -15.37 26.64 -12.91
C GLY A 71 -16.32 26.02 -11.90
N GLU A 72 -16.02 24.84 -11.38
CA GLU A 72 -16.48 24.40 -10.06
C GLU A 72 -15.48 23.36 -9.52
N ASP A 73 -15.38 23.24 -8.19
CA ASP A 73 -14.41 22.42 -7.46
C ASP A 73 -14.04 21.12 -8.18
N ALA A 74 -12.73 20.87 -8.37
CA ALA A 74 -12.28 19.61 -8.93
C ALA A 74 -12.93 18.46 -8.14
N PRO A 75 -13.63 17.52 -8.80
CA PRO A 75 -14.41 16.51 -8.11
C PRO A 75 -13.51 15.78 -7.12
N ASP A 76 -13.95 15.68 -5.86
CA ASP A 76 -13.25 14.93 -4.79
C ASP A 76 -13.34 13.41 -4.99
N GLU A 77 -13.46 12.99 -6.24
CA GLU A 77 -13.63 11.62 -6.65
C GLU A 77 -12.27 10.98 -6.93
N VAL A 78 -12.05 9.86 -6.26
CA VAL A 78 -10.82 9.09 -6.28
C VAL A 78 -11.11 7.78 -6.99
N PRO A 79 -10.71 7.60 -8.26
CA PRO A 79 -10.87 6.34 -8.98
C PRO A 79 -9.90 5.24 -8.50
N SER A 80 -8.74 5.62 -7.96
CA SER A 80 -7.73 4.65 -7.53
C SER A 80 -6.81 5.21 -6.45
N ALA A 81 -6.12 4.31 -5.77
CA ALA A 81 -5.15 4.64 -4.73
C ALA A 81 -3.97 3.68 -4.77
N ARG A 82 -2.83 4.14 -4.25
CA ARG A 82 -1.63 3.35 -4.02
C ARG A 82 -1.31 3.30 -2.53
N LEU A 83 -0.94 2.12 -2.06
CA LEU A 83 -0.45 1.91 -0.71
C LEU A 83 0.95 1.33 -0.76
N THR A 84 1.87 1.91 0.01
CA THR A 84 3.25 1.43 0.10
C THR A 84 3.70 1.31 1.55
N GLY A 85 4.53 0.31 1.84
CA GLY A 85 5.14 0.15 3.16
C GLY A 85 5.63 -1.27 3.43
N PRO A 86 6.16 -1.54 4.63
CA PRO A 86 6.68 -2.86 4.97
C PRO A 86 5.56 -3.90 5.02
N LEU A 87 5.84 -5.12 4.53
CA LEU A 87 4.98 -6.26 4.79
C LEU A 87 5.06 -6.62 6.28
N ARG A 88 3.94 -6.47 7.01
CA ARG A 88 3.87 -6.74 8.45
C ARG A 88 3.38 -8.15 8.74
N ASP A 89 2.12 -8.42 8.40
CA ASP A 89 1.48 -9.73 8.55
C ASP A 89 0.80 -10.14 7.24
N PRO A 90 1.30 -11.19 6.56
CA PRO A 90 0.70 -11.72 5.34
C PRO A 90 -0.78 -12.12 5.48
N GLU A 91 -1.19 -12.70 6.60
CA GLU A 91 -2.57 -13.19 6.75
C GLU A 91 -3.56 -12.04 6.93
N THR A 92 -3.22 -11.07 7.79
CA THR A 92 -4.01 -9.83 7.93
C THR A 92 -4.12 -9.10 6.60
N LEU A 93 -3.04 -9.03 5.82
CA LEU A 93 -3.05 -8.42 4.49
C LEU A 93 -3.98 -9.16 3.53
N ARG A 94 -3.95 -10.49 3.47
CA ARG A 94 -4.90 -11.27 2.65
C ARG A 94 -6.35 -11.08 3.08
N ALA A 95 -6.60 -10.96 4.39
CA ALA A 95 -7.94 -10.65 4.90
C ALA A 95 -8.41 -9.26 4.44
N GLY A 96 -7.56 -8.23 4.55
CA GLY A 96 -7.84 -6.88 4.09
C GLY A 96 -8.07 -6.80 2.58
N LEU A 97 -7.26 -7.49 1.78
CA LEU A 97 -7.44 -7.62 0.33
C LEU A 97 -8.78 -8.28 -0.01
N SER A 98 -9.13 -9.37 0.68
CA SER A 98 -10.42 -10.05 0.50
C SER A 98 -11.60 -9.13 0.83
N ALA A 99 -11.50 -8.32 1.89
CA ALA A 99 -12.54 -7.36 2.25
C ALA A 99 -12.69 -6.24 1.20
N LEU A 100 -11.59 -5.69 0.70
CA LEU A 100 -11.60 -4.67 -0.36
C LEU A 100 -12.21 -5.21 -1.65
N LEU A 101 -11.82 -6.42 -2.07
CA LEU A 101 -12.33 -7.10 -3.26
C LEU A 101 -13.75 -7.66 -3.07
N GLY A 102 -14.21 -7.82 -1.82
CA GLY A 102 -15.62 -8.09 -1.53
C GLY A 102 -16.51 -6.84 -1.57
N GLY A 103 -15.92 -5.65 -1.60
CA GLY A 103 -16.64 -4.37 -1.53
C GLY A 103 -16.23 -3.39 -2.63
N PRO A 104 -15.57 -2.27 -2.29
CA PRO A 104 -15.46 -1.13 -3.20
C PRO A 104 -14.39 -1.28 -4.31
N ALA A 105 -13.46 -2.23 -4.21
CA ALA A 105 -12.38 -2.37 -5.19
C ALA A 105 -12.85 -3.18 -6.41
N ARG A 106 -12.57 -2.74 -7.64
CA ARG A 106 -12.78 -3.47 -8.90
C ARG A 106 -11.64 -4.42 -9.27
N TYR A 107 -10.41 -4.08 -8.92
CA TYR A 107 -9.27 -4.99 -8.92
C TYR A 107 -8.20 -4.44 -8.00
N VAL A 108 -7.27 -5.30 -7.59
CA VAL A 108 -6.12 -4.92 -6.79
C VAL A 108 -4.86 -5.53 -7.39
N GLU A 109 -3.84 -4.70 -7.61
CA GLU A 109 -2.48 -5.17 -7.84
C GLU A 109 -1.72 -5.16 -6.52
N VAL A 110 -1.03 -6.24 -6.18
CA VAL A 110 -0.25 -6.34 -4.94
C VAL A 110 1.04 -7.11 -5.18
N GLY A 111 2.14 -6.63 -4.62
CA GLY A 111 3.41 -7.33 -4.68
C GLY A 111 4.48 -6.72 -3.81
N VAL A 112 5.52 -7.50 -3.50
CA VAL A 112 6.71 -7.00 -2.82
C VAL A 112 7.66 -6.46 -3.88
N ARG A 113 7.74 -5.12 -4.00
CA ARG A 113 8.49 -4.43 -5.04
C ARG A 113 9.84 -3.97 -4.53
N GLY A 114 10.88 -4.24 -5.32
CA GLY A 114 12.20 -3.69 -5.07
C GLY A 114 12.21 -2.17 -5.27
N PHE A 115 12.98 -1.46 -4.45
CA PHE A 115 13.21 -0.02 -4.61
C PHE A 115 14.67 0.35 -4.38
N LEU A 116 15.03 1.53 -4.88
CA LEU A 116 16.25 2.26 -4.57
C LEU A 116 15.86 3.64 -4.02
N ARG A 117 16.17 3.91 -2.74
CA ARG A 117 15.98 5.24 -2.15
C ARG A 117 17.25 6.06 -2.36
N SER A 118 17.15 7.15 -3.11
CA SER A 118 18.26 8.07 -3.33
C SER A 118 18.65 8.79 -2.04
N ALA A 119 19.83 9.42 -2.04
CA ALA A 119 20.26 10.24 -0.90
C ALA A 119 19.37 11.48 -0.68
N ALA A 120 18.66 11.92 -1.72
CA ALA A 120 17.66 12.99 -1.66
C ALA A 120 16.28 12.49 -1.17
N GLY A 121 16.11 11.20 -0.89
CA GLY A 121 14.86 10.61 -0.41
C GLY A 121 13.86 10.25 -1.52
N GLN A 122 14.25 10.37 -2.79
CA GLN A 122 13.40 9.91 -3.90
C GLN A 122 13.45 8.38 -3.98
N THR A 123 12.28 7.75 -4.11
CA THR A 123 12.17 6.31 -4.28
C THR A 123 12.05 5.97 -5.77
N GLU A 124 13.06 5.29 -6.30
CA GLU A 124 13.00 4.67 -7.62
C GLU A 124 12.53 3.22 -7.46
N TRP A 125 11.42 2.89 -8.13
CA TRP A 125 10.83 1.56 -8.05
C TRP A 125 11.37 0.66 -9.15
N MET A 126 11.90 -0.50 -8.77
CA MET A 126 12.43 -1.49 -9.72
C MET A 126 11.30 -2.11 -10.56
N PRO A 127 11.60 -2.58 -11.78
CA PRO A 127 10.63 -3.32 -12.58
C PRO A 127 10.24 -4.63 -11.89
N TRP A 128 9.00 -5.07 -12.13
CA TRP A 128 8.54 -6.39 -11.73
C TRP A 128 9.27 -7.47 -12.52
N LYS A 129 9.65 -8.56 -11.85
CA LYS A 129 10.23 -9.74 -12.50
C LYS A 129 9.18 -10.54 -13.27
N ARG A 130 7.96 -10.63 -12.71
CA ARG A 130 6.82 -11.32 -13.33
C ARG A 130 5.50 -10.78 -12.81
N ASN A 131 4.43 -11.02 -13.59
CA ASN A 131 3.06 -10.78 -13.19
C ASN A 131 2.32 -12.12 -13.08
N ALA A 132 1.44 -12.26 -12.10
CA ALA A 132 0.51 -13.37 -11.96
C ALA A 132 -0.91 -12.83 -11.86
N VAL A 133 -1.77 -13.20 -12.79
CA VAL A 133 -3.19 -12.84 -12.75
C VAL A 133 -3.94 -13.93 -12.01
N LEU A 134 -4.73 -13.53 -11.02
CA LEU A 134 -5.53 -14.42 -10.19
C LEU A 134 -6.98 -13.92 -10.18
N PRO A 135 -7.97 -14.83 -10.09
CA PRO A 135 -9.33 -14.43 -9.80
C PRO A 135 -9.39 -13.60 -8.51
N ARG A 136 -10.26 -12.59 -8.46
CA ARG A 136 -10.49 -11.79 -7.24
C ARG A 136 -10.79 -12.59 -5.98
N ALA A 137 -11.42 -13.75 -6.11
CA ALA A 137 -11.74 -14.64 -4.98
C ALA A 137 -10.51 -15.42 -4.46
N ASP A 138 -9.44 -15.51 -5.25
CA ASP A 138 -8.28 -16.38 -5.02
C ASP A 138 -7.15 -15.69 -4.22
N VAL A 139 -7.49 -14.78 -3.30
CA VAL A 139 -6.53 -13.99 -2.52
C VAL A 139 -5.53 -14.87 -1.73
N ALA A 140 -5.94 -16.06 -1.32
CA ALA A 140 -5.08 -17.03 -0.63
C ALA A 140 -3.83 -17.43 -1.43
N ARG A 141 -3.84 -17.28 -2.75
CA ARG A 141 -2.73 -17.63 -3.65
C ARG A 141 -1.67 -16.54 -3.77
N VAL A 142 -1.83 -15.40 -3.11
CA VAL A 142 -0.82 -14.34 -3.04
C VAL A 142 0.32 -14.77 -2.11
N THR A 143 1.50 -15.00 -2.69
CA THR A 143 2.68 -15.53 -1.96
C THR A 143 3.64 -14.46 -1.45
N PHE A 144 3.45 -13.19 -1.83
CA PHE A 144 4.33 -12.05 -1.48
C PHE A 144 5.81 -12.23 -1.87
N GLU A 145 6.07 -13.00 -2.92
CA GLU A 145 7.42 -13.14 -3.48
C GLU A 145 7.96 -11.83 -4.06
N GLU A 146 9.25 -11.58 -3.83
CA GLU A 146 9.93 -10.38 -4.29
C GLU A 146 9.95 -10.25 -5.82
N GLY A 147 9.49 -9.10 -6.31
CA GLY A 147 9.41 -8.78 -7.73
C GLY A 147 8.26 -9.48 -8.44
N VAL A 148 7.34 -10.13 -7.72
CA VAL A 148 6.11 -10.68 -8.28
C VAL A 148 4.95 -9.74 -8.01
N ARG A 149 4.28 -9.30 -9.07
CA ARG A 149 3.02 -8.56 -8.97
C ARG A 149 1.86 -9.52 -9.20
N PHE A 150 0.97 -9.63 -8.22
CA PHE A 150 -0.30 -10.32 -8.35
C PHE A 150 -1.38 -9.31 -8.76
N VAL A 151 -2.13 -9.61 -9.82
CA VAL A 151 -3.28 -8.82 -10.26
C VAL A 151 -4.53 -9.64 -9.92
N LEU A 152 -5.35 -9.13 -9.00
CA LEU A 152 -6.57 -9.75 -8.51
C LEU A 152 -7.76 -9.09 -9.23
N GLU A 153 -8.23 -9.71 -10.33
CA GLU A 153 -9.31 -9.21 -11.20
C GLU A 153 -10.39 -10.25 -11.54
#